data_AF-A0A9D8M734-F1
#
_entry.id   AF-A0A9D8M734-F1
#
_cell.length_a   1.000
_cell.length_b   1.000
_cell.length_c   1.000
_cell.angle_alpha   90.00
_cell.angle_beta   90.00
_cell.angle_gamma   90.00
#
_symmetry.space_group_name_H-M   'P 1'
#
loop_
_entity.id
_entity.type
_entity.pdbx_description
1 polymer ?
#
loop_
_entity_poly.entity_id
_entity_poly.type
_entity_poly.pdbx_seq_one_letter_code
_entity_poly.pdbx_strand_id
1 'polypeptide(L)'
;MVLSVANVAKEQEAFIREKLQIIARELHPSVTEDEEIVRRALFAVRNQAVVFHRYISVFSILTTTVRDVRAAEVIIDFRGNTISCSCPQEGWCRHQVSVLLSLYQYIDSVQEWVSSWRSKKTVDLQALANIRTPESWLKMVDEVLSHYFHGDEEIPAFMYTNIAENALEKLNKQMPFEREWQPIYKLFMELAVVNRLSLRFTKSRSVDEHLLENFFHKRFQSIQNIVHEIPGTSRLFATDPFFDQMQLLLRELLFEQEGFINRKMNLYLLFWDEVFTEKRRALEELVYLQEQREMPVPEVLNVFYIILKNDSAIEENIQHINPEHADIHLGLVKFAYAKQNGRAAELILRAILPHLEAFIQRVKNVYRSSVVSSIYSLYEHIDLSEDEEILLYSSFGKDGIHQYSQ
;
A
#
# COMPACT_ATOMS: atom_id res chain seq x y z
N MET A 1 45.81 2.44 20.96
CA MET A 1 46.29 2.67 19.59
C MET A 1 45.27 3.54 18.87
N VAL A 2 45.68 4.69 18.32
CA VAL A 2 44.81 5.50 17.47
C VAL A 2 44.69 4.75 16.15
N LEU A 3 43.58 4.04 15.94
CA LEU A 3 43.31 3.38 14.67
C LEU A 3 43.19 4.45 13.58
N SER A 4 43.89 4.26 12.46
CA SER A 4 43.74 5.14 11.31
C SER A 4 42.31 5.02 10.77
N VAL A 5 41.75 6.11 10.24
CA VAL A 5 40.39 6.12 9.66
C VAL A 5 40.24 5.04 8.58
N ALA A 6 41.29 4.81 7.79
CA ALA A 6 41.32 3.74 6.78
C ALA A 6 41.16 2.34 7.39
N ASN A 7 41.74 2.08 8.57
CA ASN A 7 41.57 0.80 9.26
C ASN A 7 40.15 0.63 9.79
N VAL A 8 39.56 1.70 10.34
CA VAL A 8 38.16 1.68 10.79
C VAL A 8 37.21 1.42 9.62
N ALA A 9 37.44 2.07 8.47
CA ALA A 9 36.65 1.86 7.27
C ALA A 9 36.71 0.41 6.75
N LYS A 10 37.91 -0.20 6.75
CA LYS A 10 38.08 -1.60 6.34
C LYS A 10 37.47 -2.58 7.33
N GLU A 11 37.63 -2.35 8.64
CA GLU A 11 37.07 -3.22 9.67
C GLU A 11 35.53 -3.21 9.63
N GLN A 12 34.93 -2.07 9.30
CA GLN A 12 33.48 -1.86 9.27
C GLN A 12 32.91 -1.84 7.83
N GLU A 13 33.60 -2.48 6.87
CA GLU A 13 33.22 -2.44 5.45
C GLU A 13 31.79 -2.94 5.21
N ALA A 14 31.41 -4.06 5.85
CA ALA A 14 30.08 -4.65 5.69
C ALA A 14 28.97 -3.67 6.08
N PHE A 15 29.11 -3.01 7.24
CA PHE A 15 28.17 -1.99 7.71
C PHE A 15 28.09 -0.81 6.73
N ILE A 16 29.24 -0.31 6.24
CA ILE A 16 29.27 0.83 5.33
C ILE A 16 28.57 0.49 4.00
N ARG A 17 28.84 -0.69 3.44
CA ARG A 17 28.19 -1.14 2.19
C ARG A 17 26.68 -1.34 2.38
N GLU A 18 26.26 -1.95 3.50
CA GLU A 18 24.84 -2.11 3.84
C GLU A 18 24.14 -0.74 3.94
N LYS A 19 24.71 0.22 4.68
CA LYS A 19 24.13 1.56 4.81
C LYS A 19 24.09 2.32 3.50
N LEU A 20 25.10 2.19 2.64
CA LEU A 20 25.07 2.79 1.30
C LEU A 20 24.02 2.13 0.39
N GLN A 21 23.76 0.83 0.52
CA GLN A 21 22.65 0.17 -0.17
C GLN A 21 21.30 0.69 0.33
N ILE A 22 21.13 0.87 1.64
CA ILE A 22 19.93 1.46 2.23
C ILE A 22 19.74 2.89 1.71
N ILE A 23 20.77 3.73 1.74
CA ILE A 23 20.73 5.09 1.16
C ILE A 23 20.35 5.04 -0.33
N ALA A 24 20.92 4.10 -1.09
CA ALA A 24 20.64 3.98 -2.53
C ALA A 24 19.21 3.49 -2.84
N ARG A 25 18.48 2.95 -1.86
CA ARG A 25 17.06 2.56 -1.94
C ARG A 25 16.15 3.68 -1.42
N GLU A 26 16.55 4.32 -0.32
CA GLU A 26 15.76 5.36 0.34
C GLU A 26 15.86 6.72 -0.38
N LEU A 27 17.03 7.12 -0.87
CA LEU A 27 17.21 8.36 -1.64
C LEU A 27 17.12 8.08 -3.15
N HIS A 28 16.33 8.88 -3.86
CA HIS A 28 16.07 8.71 -5.30
C HIS A 28 16.63 9.85 -6.15
N PRO A 29 17.41 9.58 -7.22
CA PRO A 29 18.05 10.63 -8.02
C PRO A 29 17.06 11.49 -8.82
N SER A 30 15.86 10.98 -9.08
CA SER A 30 14.78 11.75 -9.74
C SER A 30 13.99 12.63 -8.76
N VAL A 31 14.19 12.49 -7.45
CA VAL A 31 13.64 13.41 -6.45
C VAL A 31 14.69 14.50 -6.19
N THR A 32 14.30 15.76 -6.40
CA THR A 32 15.23 16.91 -6.35
C THR A 32 15.89 17.07 -4.99
N GLU A 33 15.16 16.87 -3.90
CA GLU A 33 15.68 16.95 -2.53
C GLU A 33 16.74 15.87 -2.24
N ASP A 34 16.47 14.64 -2.68
CA ASP A 34 17.35 13.49 -2.50
C ASP A 34 18.64 13.64 -3.33
N GLU A 35 18.52 14.12 -4.58
CA GLU A 35 19.67 14.48 -5.42
C GLU A 35 20.51 15.55 -4.75
N GLU A 36 19.88 16.61 -4.21
CA GLU A 36 20.57 17.66 -3.49
C GLU A 36 21.32 17.14 -2.26
N ILE A 37 20.75 16.19 -1.51
CA ILE A 37 21.41 15.56 -0.35
C ILE A 37 22.70 14.87 -0.80
N VAL A 38 22.62 14.00 -1.81
CA VAL A 38 23.78 13.23 -2.30
C VAL A 38 24.81 14.15 -2.97
N ARG A 39 24.36 15.14 -3.74
CA ARG A 39 25.22 16.14 -4.41
C ARG A 39 26.00 16.97 -3.40
N ARG A 40 25.35 17.48 -2.36
CA ARG A 40 26.00 18.23 -1.29
C ARG A 40 26.91 17.36 -0.44
N ALA A 41 26.53 16.11 -0.20
CA ALA A 41 27.37 15.16 0.50
C ALA A 41 28.67 14.88 -0.26
N LEU A 42 28.57 14.63 -1.57
CA LEU A 42 29.74 14.46 -2.44
C LEU A 42 30.63 15.70 -2.45
N PHE A 43 30.06 16.90 -2.46
CA PHE A 43 30.81 18.14 -2.38
C PHE A 43 31.59 18.26 -1.05
N ALA A 44 30.97 17.88 0.07
CA ALA A 44 31.65 17.87 1.37
C ALA A 44 32.82 16.87 1.41
N VAL A 45 32.65 15.68 0.82
CA VAL A 45 33.72 14.68 0.69
C VAL A 45 34.89 15.24 -0.14
N ARG A 46 34.60 15.79 -1.33
CA ARG A 46 35.61 16.36 -2.24
C ARG A 46 36.41 17.51 -1.60
N ASN A 47 35.76 18.32 -0.78
CA ASN A 47 36.40 19.45 -0.09
C ASN A 47 37.01 19.10 1.27
N GLN A 48 37.07 17.81 1.62
CA GLN A 48 37.60 17.35 2.92
C GLN A 48 36.93 18.04 4.12
N ALA A 49 35.63 18.30 4.00
CA ALA A 49 34.85 18.97 5.05
C ALA A 49 34.52 18.04 6.23
N VAL A 50 34.70 16.72 6.07
CA VAL A 50 34.47 15.72 7.12
C VAL A 50 35.74 15.54 7.97
N VAL A 51 35.63 15.84 9.25
CA VAL A 51 36.71 15.68 10.23
C VAL A 51 36.39 14.49 11.13
N PHE A 52 37.26 13.48 11.10
CA PHE A 52 37.19 12.31 11.97
C PHE A 52 37.91 12.61 13.28
N HIS A 53 37.21 12.54 14.42
CA HIS A 53 37.79 12.90 15.72
C HIS A 53 38.30 11.68 16.47
N ARG A 54 37.38 10.84 16.92
CA ARG A 54 37.69 9.74 17.84
C ARG A 54 36.92 8.51 17.43
N TYR A 55 37.66 7.41 17.31
CA TYR A 55 37.10 6.07 17.28
C TYR A 55 37.38 5.38 18.61
N ILE A 56 36.33 4.91 19.28
CA ILE A 56 36.44 4.16 20.53
C ILE A 56 36.17 2.69 20.23
N SER A 57 37.23 1.90 20.03
CA SER A 57 37.14 0.49 19.62
C SER A 57 36.32 -0.38 20.57
N VAL A 58 36.34 -0.09 21.87
CA VAL A 58 35.58 -0.86 22.89
C VAL A 58 34.07 -0.76 22.67
N PHE A 59 33.59 0.42 22.28
CA PHE A 59 32.16 0.66 22.02
C PHE A 59 31.83 0.58 20.54
N SER A 60 32.84 0.50 19.66
CA SER A 60 32.69 0.61 18.21
C SER A 60 31.90 1.89 17.82
N ILE A 61 32.29 3.02 18.42
CA ILE A 61 31.67 4.33 18.16
C ILE A 61 32.68 5.24 17.47
N LEU A 62 32.25 5.87 16.38
CA LEU A 62 33.00 6.89 15.65
C LEU A 62 32.29 8.24 15.73
N THR A 63 33.00 9.24 16.27
CA THR A 63 32.53 10.62 16.32
C THR A 63 33.18 11.44 15.21
N THR A 64 32.36 12.14 14.44
CA THR A 64 32.79 12.96 13.31
C THR A 64 32.11 14.32 13.32
N THR A 65 32.73 15.32 12.72
CA THR A 65 32.11 16.62 12.48
C THR A 65 32.18 16.96 11.00
N VAL A 66 31.05 17.36 10.44
CA VAL A 66 30.97 17.84 9.06
C VAL A 66 30.95 19.37 9.08
N ARG A 67 31.96 19.98 8.45
CA ARG A 67 32.07 21.44 8.28
C ARG A 67 31.12 21.87 7.17
N ASP A 68 29.97 22.38 7.58
CA ASP A 68 28.95 22.99 6.73
C ASP A 68 28.64 24.40 7.25
N VAL A 69 27.59 25.08 6.74
CA VAL A 69 27.15 26.40 7.22
C VAL A 69 26.97 26.42 8.76
N ARG A 70 26.46 25.33 9.32
CA ARG A 70 26.55 25.02 10.75
C ARG A 70 27.24 23.68 10.90
N ALA A 71 28.30 23.62 11.70
CA ALA A 71 28.99 22.38 11.97
C ALA A 71 28.02 21.38 12.61
N ALA A 72 27.90 20.19 12.00
CA ALA A 72 27.05 19.12 12.49
C ALA A 72 27.92 17.98 13.00
N GLU A 73 27.59 17.46 14.18
CA GLU A 73 28.22 16.27 14.74
C GLU A 73 27.45 15.04 14.27
N VAL A 74 28.17 14.06 13.74
CA VAL A 74 27.62 12.78 13.29
C VAL A 74 28.32 11.68 14.08
N ILE A 75 27.51 10.85 14.74
CA ILE A 75 27.95 9.73 15.56
C ILE A 75 27.50 8.44 14.89
N ILE A 76 28.44 7.54 14.65
CA ILE A 76 28.18 6.20 14.11
C ILE A 76 28.43 5.19 15.22
N ASP A 77 27.40 4.43 15.57
CA ASP A 77 27.50 3.26 16.42
C ASP A 77 27.41 2.00 15.54
N PHE A 78 28.57 1.39 15.30
CA PHE A 78 28.67 0.20 14.45
C PHE A 78 28.04 -1.03 15.10
N ARG A 79 28.00 -1.13 16.44
CA ARG A 79 27.37 -2.25 17.15
C ARG A 79 25.85 -2.11 17.20
N GLY A 80 25.38 -0.90 17.49
CA GLY A 80 23.96 -0.56 17.49
C GLY A 80 23.35 -0.47 16.08
N ASN A 81 24.17 -0.54 15.03
CA ASN A 81 23.76 -0.35 13.64
C ASN A 81 23.08 1.01 13.37
N THR A 82 23.46 2.06 14.11
CA THR A 82 22.81 3.39 14.05
C THR A 82 23.75 4.51 13.64
N ILE A 83 23.17 5.53 13.00
CA ILE A 83 23.87 6.76 12.62
C ILE A 83 22.99 7.92 13.05
N SER A 84 23.50 8.78 13.93
CA SER A 84 22.79 9.97 14.39
C SER A 84 23.51 11.24 13.97
N CYS A 85 22.75 12.30 13.73
CA CYS A 85 23.27 13.61 13.38
C CYS A 85 22.65 14.68 14.29
N SER A 86 23.43 15.70 14.65
CA SER A 86 22.95 16.85 15.42
C SER A 86 22.12 17.86 14.61
N CYS A 87 21.87 17.60 13.32
CA CYS A 87 21.09 18.48 12.46
C CYS A 87 19.58 18.31 12.68
N PRO A 88 18.75 19.32 12.38
CA PRO A 88 17.29 19.24 12.55
C PRO A 88 16.58 18.39 11.50
N GLN A 89 17.29 17.86 10.50
CA GLN A 89 16.71 17.05 9.44
C GLN A 89 16.44 15.63 9.94
N GLU A 90 15.20 15.16 9.78
CA GLU A 90 14.81 13.78 10.06
C GLU A 90 15.23 12.83 8.91
N GLY A 91 15.53 11.58 9.24
CA GLY A 91 16.04 10.60 8.27
C GLY A 91 17.45 10.89 7.79
N TRP A 92 17.76 10.54 6.53
CA TRP A 92 19.08 10.78 5.94
C TRP A 92 19.31 12.27 5.67
N CYS A 93 20.33 12.82 6.31
CA CYS A 93 20.81 14.16 6.01
C CYS A 93 22.11 14.13 5.22
N ARG A 94 22.43 15.24 4.56
CA ARG A 94 23.68 15.40 3.81
C ARG A 94 24.92 15.13 4.66
N HIS A 95 24.88 15.38 5.98
CA HIS A 95 26.02 15.15 6.88
C HIS A 95 26.28 13.65 7.10
N GLN A 96 25.23 12.86 7.36
CA GLN A 96 25.36 11.40 7.53
C GLN A 96 25.89 10.74 6.25
N VAL A 97 25.31 11.13 5.11
CA VAL A 97 25.74 10.65 3.80
C VAL A 97 27.20 11.05 3.53
N SER A 98 27.59 12.28 3.88
CA SER A 98 28.99 12.74 3.73
C SER A 98 29.98 11.88 4.50
N VAL A 99 29.65 11.52 5.73
CA VAL A 99 30.52 10.71 6.60
C VAL A 99 30.65 9.30 6.04
N LEU A 100 29.54 8.68 5.62
CA LEU A 100 29.56 7.35 5.01
C LEU A 100 30.36 7.33 3.71
N LEU A 101 30.16 8.30 2.81
CA LEU A 101 30.94 8.41 1.58
C LEU A 101 32.42 8.68 1.87
N SER A 102 32.73 9.46 2.91
CA SER A 102 34.11 9.73 3.35
C SER A 102 34.79 8.50 3.96
N LEU A 103 34.05 7.55 4.52
CA LEU A 103 34.59 6.25 4.93
C LEU A 103 34.72 5.32 3.71
N TYR A 104 33.73 5.31 2.83
CA TYR A 104 33.70 4.48 1.64
C TYR A 104 34.82 4.78 0.64
N GLN A 105 35.33 6.02 0.59
CA GLN A 105 36.49 6.38 -0.25
C GLN A 105 37.76 5.55 0.05
N TYR A 106 37.86 4.93 1.24
CA TYR A 106 38.97 4.06 1.63
C TYR A 106 38.73 2.59 1.26
N ILE A 107 37.52 2.25 0.82
CA ILE A 107 37.07 0.91 0.45
C ILE A 107 36.98 0.80 -1.07
N ASP A 108 36.36 1.79 -1.72
CA ASP A 108 35.99 1.74 -3.13
C ASP A 108 35.78 3.15 -3.74
N SER A 109 35.47 3.22 -5.03
CA SER A 109 35.26 4.50 -5.74
C SER A 109 33.92 5.15 -5.40
N VAL A 110 33.95 6.25 -4.64
CA VAL A 110 32.79 7.12 -4.39
C VAL A 110 32.19 7.66 -5.69
N GLN A 111 33.03 7.98 -6.69
CA GLN A 111 32.57 8.52 -7.96
C GLN A 111 31.77 7.49 -8.75
N GLU A 112 32.23 6.24 -8.77
CA GLU A 112 31.53 5.14 -9.44
C GLU A 112 30.19 4.84 -8.74
N TRP A 113 30.17 4.84 -7.40
CA TRP A 113 28.93 4.70 -6.65
C TRP A 113 27.94 5.82 -6.97
N VAL A 114 28.37 7.09 -6.97
CA VAL A 114 27.49 8.22 -7.30
C VAL A 114 27.05 8.17 -8.76
N SER A 115 27.92 7.83 -9.72
CA SER A 115 27.54 7.72 -11.12
C SER A 115 26.54 6.58 -11.34
N SER A 116 26.76 5.44 -10.69
CA SER A 116 25.83 4.31 -10.71
C SER A 116 24.48 4.72 -10.11
N TRP A 117 24.48 5.36 -8.93
CA TRP A 117 23.27 5.86 -8.30
C TRP A 117 22.52 6.90 -9.16
N ARG A 118 23.23 7.87 -9.77
CA ARG A 118 22.63 8.86 -10.68
C ARG A 118 22.12 8.26 -11.98
N SER A 119 22.78 7.23 -12.50
CA SER A 119 22.35 6.55 -13.73
C SER A 119 21.00 5.86 -13.59
N LYS A 120 20.53 5.66 -12.34
CA LYS A 120 19.19 5.16 -12.07
C LYS A 120 18.08 6.19 -12.31
N LYS A 121 18.41 7.48 -12.50
CA LYS A 121 17.44 8.48 -12.97
C LYS A 121 17.09 8.17 -14.42
N THR A 122 15.98 7.47 -14.64
CA THR A 122 15.51 7.17 -15.99
C THR A 122 14.55 8.25 -16.49
N VAL A 123 13.78 8.86 -15.58
CA VAL A 123 12.83 9.93 -15.92
C VAL A 123 12.86 11.09 -14.93
N ASP A 124 12.51 12.29 -15.40
CA ASP A 124 12.24 13.45 -14.55
C ASP A 124 10.80 13.38 -14.01
N LEU A 125 10.68 13.09 -12.71
CA LEU A 125 9.38 12.93 -12.04
C LEU A 125 8.56 14.23 -12.06
N GLN A 126 9.20 15.39 -11.98
CA GLN A 126 8.49 16.67 -11.97
C GLN A 126 7.92 16.97 -13.36
N ALA A 127 8.69 16.65 -14.42
CA ALA A 127 8.20 16.77 -15.79
C ALA A 127 7.00 15.83 -16.04
N LEU A 128 7.06 14.59 -15.55
CA LEU A 128 5.94 13.65 -15.64
C LEU A 128 4.72 14.14 -14.84
N ALA A 129 4.91 14.66 -13.63
CA ALA A 129 3.81 15.15 -12.81
C ALA A 129 3.04 16.29 -13.49
N ASN A 130 3.75 17.16 -14.20
CA ASN A 130 3.16 18.25 -14.99
C ASN A 130 2.38 17.76 -16.21
N ILE A 131 2.74 16.60 -16.76
CA ILE A 131 1.96 15.93 -17.79
C ILE A 131 0.84 15.15 -17.08
N ARG A 132 -0.31 15.81 -16.92
CA ARG A 132 -1.48 15.26 -16.19
C ARG A 132 -2.22 14.22 -17.02
N THR A 133 -1.58 13.09 -17.26
CA THR A 133 -2.21 11.92 -17.86
C THR A 133 -1.98 10.68 -16.99
N PRO A 134 -2.90 9.70 -17.01
CA PRO A 134 -2.74 8.48 -16.22
C PRO A 134 -1.45 7.73 -16.55
N GLU A 135 -1.03 7.70 -17.82
CA GLU A 135 0.19 7.01 -18.26
C GLU A 135 1.44 7.67 -17.68
N SER A 136 1.45 9.01 -17.60
CA SER A 136 2.57 9.75 -17.01
C SER A 136 2.69 9.46 -15.52
N TRP A 137 1.56 9.47 -14.81
CA TRP A 137 1.49 9.20 -13.38
C TRP A 137 1.83 7.73 -13.05
N LEU A 138 1.41 6.77 -13.87
CA LEU A 138 1.85 5.38 -13.75
C LEU A 138 3.36 5.22 -13.94
N LYS A 139 3.94 5.91 -14.94
CA LYS A 139 5.40 5.90 -15.12
C LYS A 139 6.15 6.46 -13.92
N MET A 140 5.60 7.45 -13.21
CA MET A 140 6.19 7.95 -11.97
C MET A 140 6.20 6.86 -10.89
N VAL A 141 5.08 6.14 -10.73
CA VAL A 141 4.97 5.02 -9.77
C VAL A 141 5.96 3.92 -10.13
N ASP A 142 6.02 3.52 -11.41
CA ASP A 142 6.93 2.50 -11.89
C ASP A 142 8.40 2.89 -11.67
N GLU A 143 8.77 4.15 -11.94
CA GLU A 143 10.12 4.66 -11.69
C GLU A 143 10.48 4.61 -10.20
N VAL A 144 9.60 5.12 -9.34
CA VAL A 144 9.83 5.15 -7.88
C VAL A 144 9.93 3.73 -7.31
N LEU A 145 9.12 2.79 -7.80
CA LEU A 145 9.09 1.42 -7.31
C LEU A 145 10.18 0.53 -7.91
N SER A 146 10.66 0.81 -9.13
CA SER A 146 11.67 -0.01 -9.83
C SER A 146 12.93 -0.25 -8.99
N HIS A 147 13.27 0.68 -8.10
CA HIS A 147 14.44 0.62 -7.23
C HIS A 147 14.32 -0.40 -6.09
N TYR A 148 13.10 -0.76 -5.72
CA TYR A 148 12.83 -1.84 -4.77
C TYR A 148 12.78 -3.21 -5.47
N PHE A 149 12.68 -3.22 -6.80
CA PHE A 149 12.56 -4.42 -7.61
C PHE A 149 13.91 -4.77 -8.24
N HIS A 150 14.71 -5.57 -7.53
CA HIS A 150 15.98 -6.08 -8.06
C HIS A 150 15.78 -7.44 -8.72
N GLY A 151 15.51 -7.45 -10.03
CA GLY A 151 15.29 -8.69 -10.78
C GLY A 151 14.12 -9.51 -10.22
N ASP A 152 14.35 -10.81 -10.02
CA ASP A 152 13.37 -11.75 -9.47
C ASP A 152 13.56 -11.97 -7.94
N GLU A 153 14.29 -11.09 -7.25
CA GLU A 153 14.45 -11.20 -5.80
C GLU A 153 13.10 -11.01 -5.09
N GLU A 154 12.74 -11.96 -4.23
CA GLU A 154 11.54 -11.86 -3.41
C GLU A 154 11.67 -10.70 -2.42
N ILE A 155 10.62 -9.91 -2.29
CA ILE A 155 10.52 -8.86 -1.28
C ILE A 155 9.97 -9.48 0.00
N PRO A 156 10.73 -9.50 1.11
CA PRO A 156 10.21 -9.92 2.39
C PRO A 156 8.89 -9.23 2.77
N ALA A 157 7.90 -10.01 3.23
CA ALA A 157 6.54 -9.55 3.51
C ALA A 157 6.47 -8.32 4.44
N PHE A 158 7.36 -8.24 5.43
CA PHE A 158 7.42 -7.13 6.38
C PHE A 158 7.83 -5.79 5.76
N MET A 159 8.46 -5.78 4.57
CA MET A 159 8.94 -4.56 3.93
C MET A 159 7.87 -3.84 3.12
N TYR A 160 6.82 -4.53 2.64
CA TYR A 160 5.83 -3.95 1.73
C TYR A 160 5.17 -2.68 2.25
N THR A 161 4.83 -2.64 3.55
CA THR A 161 4.24 -1.46 4.16
C THR A 161 5.19 -0.26 4.11
N ASN A 162 6.45 -0.46 4.50
CA ASN A 162 7.45 0.60 4.49
C ASN A 162 7.81 1.03 3.06
N ILE A 163 7.86 0.11 2.11
CA ILE A 163 8.09 0.41 0.69
C ILE A 163 6.97 1.31 0.16
N ALA A 164 5.71 0.96 0.42
CA ALA A 164 4.58 1.79 0.01
C ALA A 164 4.61 3.17 0.66
N GLU A 165 4.85 3.26 1.97
CA GLU A 165 4.93 4.54 2.68
C GLU A 165 6.02 5.44 2.11
N ASN A 166 7.22 4.91 1.90
CA ASN A 166 8.34 5.65 1.31
C ASN A 166 8.07 6.06 -0.14
N ALA A 167 7.47 5.18 -0.94
CA ALA A 167 7.12 5.48 -2.33
C ALA A 167 6.07 6.59 -2.41
N LEU A 168 5.02 6.50 -1.58
CA LEU A 168 3.96 7.49 -1.53
C LEU A 168 4.44 8.83 -0.99
N GLU A 169 5.35 8.87 -0.01
CA GLU A 169 5.98 10.11 0.43
C GLU A 169 6.69 10.81 -0.73
N LYS A 170 7.50 10.07 -1.50
CA LYS A 170 8.20 10.61 -2.68
C LYS A 170 7.24 11.09 -3.76
N LEU A 171 6.21 10.31 -4.05
CA LEU A 171 5.19 10.67 -5.04
C LEU A 171 4.39 11.90 -4.59
N ASN A 172 4.06 12.02 -3.31
CA ASN A 172 3.32 13.17 -2.77
C ASN A 172 4.12 14.48 -2.84
N LYS A 173 5.46 14.43 -2.85
CA LYS A 173 6.29 15.62 -3.13
C LYS A 173 6.12 16.16 -4.56
N GLN A 174 5.62 15.33 -5.49
CA GLN A 174 5.33 15.70 -6.88
C GLN A 174 3.85 16.07 -7.09
N MET A 175 3.05 16.13 -6.01
CA MET A 175 1.63 16.43 -6.10
C MET A 175 1.38 17.79 -6.79
N PRO A 176 0.41 17.87 -7.71
CA PRO A 176 0.01 19.13 -8.32
C PRO A 176 -0.37 20.19 -7.28
N PHE A 177 -0.01 21.45 -7.56
CA PHE A 177 -0.30 22.58 -6.67
C PHE A 177 -1.81 22.89 -6.64
N GLU A 178 -2.50 22.70 -7.75
CA GLU A 178 -3.92 22.98 -7.89
C GLU A 178 -4.77 22.06 -7.02
N ARG A 179 -5.53 22.66 -6.09
CA ARG A 179 -6.34 21.94 -5.09
C ARG A 179 -7.33 20.95 -5.70
N GLU A 180 -7.84 21.25 -6.88
CA GLU A 180 -8.81 20.39 -7.60
C GLU A 180 -8.19 19.05 -8.03
N TRP A 181 -6.87 19.00 -8.23
CA TRP A 181 -6.15 17.80 -8.65
C TRP A 181 -5.66 16.95 -7.48
N GLN A 182 -5.54 17.53 -6.28
CA GLN A 182 -4.91 16.86 -5.14
C GLN A 182 -5.63 15.59 -4.68
N PRO A 183 -6.98 15.55 -4.54
CA PRO A 183 -7.66 14.33 -4.10
C PRO A 183 -7.48 13.17 -5.10
N ILE A 184 -7.61 13.47 -6.39
CA ILE A 184 -7.49 12.48 -7.47
C ILE A 184 -6.05 12.00 -7.60
N TYR A 185 -5.07 12.91 -7.47
CA TYR A 185 -3.67 12.55 -7.42
C TYR A 185 -3.37 11.56 -6.30
N LYS A 186 -3.77 11.91 -5.06
CA LYS A 186 -3.56 11.03 -3.90
C LYS A 186 -4.21 9.67 -4.08
N LEU A 187 -5.48 9.64 -4.53
CA LEU A 187 -6.21 8.40 -4.76
C LEU A 187 -5.53 7.53 -5.83
N PHE A 188 -5.15 8.14 -6.94
CA PHE A 188 -4.49 7.46 -8.05
C PHE A 188 -3.14 6.87 -7.64
N MET A 189 -2.31 7.66 -6.93
CA MET A 189 -0.99 7.21 -6.46
C MET A 189 -1.11 6.05 -5.47
N GLU A 190 -2.03 6.14 -4.51
CA GLU A 190 -2.29 5.05 -3.55
C GLU A 190 -2.72 3.77 -4.27
N LEU A 191 -3.71 3.85 -5.17
CA LEU A 191 -4.19 2.69 -5.91
C LEU A 191 -3.09 2.07 -6.79
N ALA A 192 -2.34 2.90 -7.52
CA ALA A 192 -1.28 2.44 -8.40
C ALA A 192 -0.14 1.77 -7.62
N VAL A 193 0.28 2.33 -6.48
CA VAL A 193 1.30 1.72 -5.60
C VAL A 193 0.81 0.38 -5.05
N VAL A 194 -0.45 0.31 -4.59
CA VAL A 194 -1.06 -0.95 -4.13
C VAL A 194 -1.03 -2.00 -5.23
N ASN A 195 -1.54 -1.67 -6.42
CA ASN A 195 -1.60 -2.57 -7.56
C ASN A 195 -0.21 -3.09 -7.97
N ARG A 196 0.81 -2.23 -8.02
CA ARG A 196 2.18 -2.62 -8.41
C ARG A 196 2.86 -3.49 -7.37
N LEU A 197 2.66 -3.21 -6.09
CA LEU A 197 3.24 -4.02 -5.02
C LEU A 197 2.54 -5.38 -4.90
N SER A 198 1.22 -5.43 -5.08
CA SER A 198 0.47 -6.68 -4.99
C SER A 198 0.81 -7.68 -6.11
N LEU A 199 1.27 -7.21 -7.29
CA LEU A 199 1.84 -8.07 -8.33
C LEU A 199 3.04 -8.89 -7.85
N ARG A 200 3.76 -8.40 -6.83
CA ARG A 200 4.98 -9.04 -6.31
C ARG A 200 4.71 -9.97 -5.14
N PHE A 201 3.46 -10.10 -4.71
CA PHE A 201 3.13 -10.95 -3.58
C PHE A 201 3.39 -12.40 -3.97
N THR A 202 4.45 -12.97 -3.40
CA THR A 202 4.76 -14.39 -3.58
C THR A 202 3.78 -15.20 -2.75
N LYS A 203 3.39 -16.37 -3.27
CA LYS A 203 2.65 -17.37 -2.50
C LYS A 203 3.58 -17.95 -1.42
N SER A 204 3.71 -17.26 -0.29
CA SER A 204 4.55 -17.71 0.84
C SER A 204 3.71 -17.98 2.10
N ARG A 205 4.31 -18.76 3.00
CA ARG A 205 3.75 -19.43 4.19
C ARG A 205 2.95 -18.50 5.11
N SER A 206 2.11 -19.09 5.96
CA SER A 206 1.12 -18.43 6.85
C SER A 206 1.57 -17.21 7.68
N VAL A 207 2.87 -17.04 7.97
CA VAL A 207 3.39 -15.86 8.69
C VAL A 207 3.46 -14.63 7.79
N ASP A 208 3.78 -14.81 6.51
CA ASP A 208 3.83 -13.73 5.52
C ASP A 208 2.43 -13.22 5.19
N GLU A 209 1.43 -14.10 5.23
CA GLU A 209 0.03 -13.76 4.94
C GLU A 209 -0.51 -12.66 5.86
N HIS A 210 -0.28 -12.74 7.17
CA HIS A 210 -0.75 -11.72 8.11
C HIS A 210 -0.10 -10.34 7.87
N LEU A 211 1.17 -10.31 7.47
CA LEU A 211 1.87 -9.06 7.16
C LEU A 211 1.30 -8.41 5.88
N LEU A 212 0.99 -9.22 4.88
CA LEU A 212 0.34 -8.78 3.65
C LEU A 212 -1.13 -8.38 3.88
N GLU A 213 -1.85 -9.06 4.79
CA GLU A 213 -3.18 -8.62 5.23
C GLU A 213 -3.12 -7.24 5.89
N ASN A 214 -2.15 -7.02 6.78
CA ASN A 214 -1.95 -5.74 7.44
C ASN A 214 -1.59 -4.64 6.44
N PHE A 215 -0.80 -4.96 5.41
CA PHE A 215 -0.54 -4.06 4.29
C PHE A 215 -1.84 -3.63 3.62
N PHE A 216 -2.68 -4.59 3.18
CA PHE A 216 -3.95 -4.27 2.53
C PHE A 216 -4.88 -3.48 3.46
N HIS A 217 -4.93 -3.83 4.75
CA HIS A 217 -5.75 -3.12 5.72
C HIS A 217 -5.35 -1.65 5.86
N LYS A 218 -4.05 -1.37 6.04
CA LYS A 218 -3.52 0.00 6.13
C LYS A 218 -3.78 0.79 4.85
N ARG A 219 -3.57 0.18 3.69
CA ARG A 219 -3.78 0.83 2.38
C ARG A 219 -5.26 1.10 2.13
N PHE A 220 -6.14 0.15 2.48
CA PHE A 220 -7.60 0.34 2.42
C PHE A 220 -8.04 1.51 3.30
N GLN A 221 -7.57 1.61 4.54
CA GLN A 221 -7.88 2.74 5.42
C GLN A 221 -7.38 4.08 4.83
N SER A 222 -6.17 4.12 4.26
CA SER A 222 -5.64 5.32 3.60
C SER A 222 -6.54 5.75 2.44
N ILE A 223 -6.86 4.81 1.54
CA ILE A 223 -7.74 5.05 0.40
C ILE A 223 -9.13 5.49 0.86
N GLN A 224 -9.70 4.82 1.85
CA GLN A 224 -10.99 5.18 2.41
C GLN A 224 -10.98 6.63 2.93
N ASN A 225 -9.97 7.04 3.69
CA ASN A 225 -9.85 8.42 4.15
C ASN A 225 -9.77 9.41 2.99
N ILE A 226 -8.95 9.13 1.97
CA ILE A 226 -8.83 9.99 0.78
C ILE A 226 -10.17 10.09 0.04
N VAL A 227 -10.88 8.97 -0.14
CA VAL A 227 -12.17 8.92 -0.82
C VAL A 227 -13.21 9.78 -0.09
N HIS A 228 -13.26 9.76 1.24
CA HIS A 228 -14.17 10.61 2.02
C HIS A 228 -13.85 12.12 1.91
N GLU A 229 -12.66 12.50 1.45
CA GLU A 229 -12.29 13.89 1.18
C GLU A 229 -12.76 14.38 -0.22
N ILE A 230 -13.09 13.45 -1.13
CA ILE A 230 -13.44 13.77 -2.54
C ILE A 230 -14.81 14.46 -2.73
N PRO A 231 -15.90 14.12 -2.01
CA PRO A 231 -17.25 14.64 -2.27
C PRO A 231 -17.42 16.17 -2.18
N GLY A 232 -16.40 16.91 -1.69
CA GLY A 232 -16.36 18.37 -1.68
C GLY A 232 -15.66 19.03 -2.88
N THR A 233 -15.09 18.26 -3.81
CA THR A 233 -14.37 18.79 -4.97
C THR A 233 -15.18 18.67 -6.26
N SER A 234 -15.29 19.77 -7.01
CA SER A 234 -15.92 19.75 -8.33
C SER A 234 -15.13 18.84 -9.27
N ARG A 235 -15.77 17.79 -9.79
CA ARG A 235 -15.17 16.89 -10.77
C ARG A 235 -14.86 17.66 -12.06
N LEU A 236 -13.59 17.65 -12.45
CA LEU A 236 -13.12 18.24 -13.70
C LEU A 236 -13.29 17.24 -14.83
N PHE A 237 -13.68 17.68 -16.03
CA PHE A 237 -13.67 16.81 -17.21
C PHE A 237 -12.28 16.23 -17.51
N ALA A 238 -11.22 16.99 -17.20
CA ALA A 238 -9.84 16.56 -17.41
C ALA A 238 -9.45 15.36 -16.53
N THR A 239 -10.23 15.02 -15.50
CA THR A 239 -9.92 13.91 -14.60
C THR A 239 -10.61 12.60 -15.00
N ASP A 240 -11.52 12.62 -15.97
CA ASP A 240 -12.21 11.42 -16.47
C ASP A 240 -11.27 10.28 -16.90
N PRO A 241 -10.16 10.54 -17.63
CA PRO A 241 -9.21 9.48 -17.99
C PRO A 241 -8.57 8.80 -16.77
N PHE A 242 -8.45 9.49 -15.64
CA PHE A 242 -7.91 8.91 -14.41
C PHE A 242 -8.90 7.93 -13.79
N PHE A 243 -10.21 8.23 -13.82
CA PHE A 243 -11.22 7.27 -13.36
C PHE A 243 -11.26 6.02 -14.24
N ASP A 244 -11.13 6.18 -15.56
CA ASP A 244 -11.03 5.05 -16.49
C ASP A 244 -9.82 4.17 -16.17
N GLN A 245 -8.66 4.79 -15.96
CA GLN A 245 -7.46 4.04 -15.61
C GLN A 245 -7.54 3.39 -14.22
N MET A 246 -8.14 4.04 -13.22
CA MET A 246 -8.34 3.44 -11.89
C MET A 246 -9.25 2.22 -11.95
N GLN A 247 -10.29 2.24 -12.79
CA GLN A 247 -11.15 1.08 -13.02
C GLN A 247 -10.35 -0.09 -13.61
N LEU A 248 -9.45 0.17 -14.57
CA LEU A 248 -8.54 -0.84 -15.10
C LEU A 248 -7.59 -1.40 -14.04
N LEU A 249 -6.99 -0.55 -13.20
CA LEU A 249 -6.09 -0.98 -12.11
C LEU A 249 -6.81 -1.85 -11.07
N LEU A 250 -8.08 -1.54 -10.75
CA LEU A 250 -8.90 -2.35 -9.85
C LEU A 250 -9.26 -3.69 -10.46
N ARG A 251 -9.54 -3.72 -11.77
CA ARG A 251 -9.80 -4.95 -12.52
C ARG A 251 -8.57 -5.85 -12.53
N GLU A 252 -7.41 -5.30 -12.88
CA GLU A 252 -6.12 -6.02 -12.83
C GLU A 252 -5.89 -6.58 -11.41
N LEU A 253 -6.07 -5.73 -10.39
CA LEU A 253 -5.88 -6.13 -8.99
C LEU A 253 -6.79 -7.29 -8.57
N LEU A 254 -8.07 -7.27 -8.96
CA LEU A 254 -9.06 -8.26 -8.53
C LEU A 254 -8.96 -9.58 -9.32
N PHE A 255 -8.76 -9.50 -10.64
CA PHE A 255 -8.90 -10.67 -11.53
C PHE A 255 -7.59 -11.23 -12.06
N GLU A 256 -6.57 -10.40 -12.23
CA GLU A 256 -5.29 -10.83 -12.82
C GLU A 256 -4.27 -11.23 -11.75
N GLN A 257 -4.48 -10.82 -10.50
CA GLN A 257 -3.57 -11.06 -9.40
C GLN A 257 -4.14 -12.08 -8.42
N GLU A 258 -3.34 -13.08 -8.03
CA GLU A 258 -3.75 -14.13 -7.10
C GLU A 258 -3.75 -13.66 -5.64
N GLY A 259 -4.50 -14.38 -4.78
CA GLY A 259 -4.51 -14.18 -3.33
C GLY A 259 -5.27 -12.93 -2.83
N PHE A 260 -5.58 -12.90 -1.53
CA PHE A 260 -6.24 -11.79 -0.83
C PHE A 260 -7.53 -11.28 -1.46
N ILE A 261 -8.30 -12.17 -2.08
CA ILE A 261 -9.48 -11.83 -2.87
C ILE A 261 -10.50 -11.00 -2.09
N ASN A 262 -10.75 -11.34 -0.82
CA ASN A 262 -11.66 -10.58 0.05
C ASN A 262 -11.19 -9.13 0.25
N ARG A 263 -9.88 -8.90 0.37
CA ARG A 263 -9.32 -7.55 0.55
C ARG A 263 -9.43 -6.72 -0.73
N LYS A 264 -9.13 -7.35 -1.87
CA LYS A 264 -9.25 -6.73 -3.20
C LYS A 264 -10.71 -6.40 -3.51
N MET A 265 -11.63 -7.30 -3.18
CA MET A 265 -13.07 -7.10 -3.36
C MET A 265 -13.60 -5.94 -2.49
N ASN A 266 -13.16 -5.81 -1.24
CA ASN A 266 -13.53 -4.66 -0.42
C ASN A 266 -13.10 -3.33 -1.04
N LEU A 267 -11.89 -3.28 -1.62
CA LEU A 267 -11.42 -2.10 -2.35
C LEU A 267 -12.28 -1.82 -3.58
N TYR A 268 -12.62 -2.86 -4.35
CA TYR A 268 -13.51 -2.77 -5.49
C TYR A 268 -14.88 -2.18 -5.10
N LEU A 269 -15.50 -2.71 -4.03
CA LEU A 269 -16.76 -2.22 -3.50
C LEU A 269 -16.68 -0.75 -3.07
N LEU A 270 -15.62 -0.33 -2.37
CA LEU A 270 -15.43 1.07 -1.95
C LEU A 270 -15.43 2.03 -3.14
N PHE A 271 -14.73 1.68 -4.23
CA PHE A 271 -14.69 2.52 -5.42
C PHE A 271 -16.05 2.60 -6.13
N TRP A 272 -16.76 1.49 -6.26
CA TRP A 272 -18.12 1.50 -6.83
C TRP A 272 -19.15 2.15 -5.90
N ASP A 273 -18.86 2.24 -4.61
CA ASP A 273 -19.72 2.92 -3.67
C ASP A 273 -19.57 4.45 -3.78
N GLU A 274 -18.33 4.93 -3.68
CA GLU A 274 -18.06 6.35 -3.44
C GLU A 274 -17.42 7.09 -4.63
N VAL A 275 -16.73 6.38 -5.52
CA VAL A 275 -15.92 6.99 -6.60
C VAL A 275 -16.63 6.91 -7.96
N PHE A 276 -17.08 5.72 -8.36
CA PHE A 276 -17.72 5.46 -9.65
C PHE A 276 -19.25 5.56 -9.56
N THR A 277 -19.76 6.78 -9.45
CA THR A 277 -21.19 7.04 -9.24
C THR A 277 -22.03 7.00 -10.53
N GLU A 278 -21.41 6.94 -11.71
CA GLU A 278 -22.10 6.95 -12.99
C GLU A 278 -22.74 5.60 -13.33
N LYS A 279 -24.08 5.60 -13.47
CA LYS A 279 -24.83 4.41 -13.93
C LYS A 279 -24.35 3.86 -15.27
N ARG A 280 -23.95 4.75 -16.21
CA ARG A 280 -23.41 4.35 -17.52
C ARG A 280 -22.16 3.48 -17.36
N ARG A 281 -21.23 3.89 -16.50
CA ARG A 281 -19.99 3.17 -16.22
C ARG A 281 -20.26 1.78 -15.61
N ALA A 282 -21.26 1.69 -14.72
CA ALA A 282 -21.70 0.41 -14.16
C ALA A 282 -22.28 -0.55 -15.22
N LEU A 283 -23.03 -0.03 -16.20
CA LEU A 283 -23.53 -0.83 -17.32
C LEU A 283 -22.40 -1.34 -18.22
N GLU A 284 -21.44 -0.48 -18.56
CA GLU A 284 -20.28 -0.83 -19.39
C GLU A 284 -19.41 -1.90 -18.71
N GLU A 285 -19.16 -1.77 -17.41
CA GLU A 285 -18.41 -2.77 -16.65
C GLU A 285 -19.15 -4.10 -16.56
N LEU A 286 -20.47 -4.08 -16.33
CA LEU A 286 -21.27 -5.31 -16.31
C LEU A 286 -21.20 -6.06 -17.64
N VAL A 287 -21.38 -5.37 -18.76
CA VAL A 287 -21.27 -5.98 -20.10
C VAL A 287 -19.89 -6.60 -20.30
N TYR A 288 -18.83 -5.85 -19.96
CA TYR A 288 -17.46 -6.36 -20.06
C TYR A 288 -17.25 -7.64 -19.23
N LEU A 289 -17.76 -7.70 -18.01
CA LEU A 289 -17.60 -8.84 -17.10
C LEU A 289 -18.42 -10.05 -17.54
N GLN A 290 -19.62 -9.85 -18.09
CA GLN A 290 -20.46 -10.93 -18.63
C GLN A 290 -19.84 -11.58 -19.88
N GLU A 291 -19.03 -10.85 -20.63
CA GLU A 291 -18.31 -11.39 -21.79
C GLU A 291 -17.07 -12.24 -21.40
N GLN A 292 -16.65 -12.21 -20.12
CA GLN A 292 -15.54 -13.03 -19.64
C GLN A 292 -15.96 -14.49 -19.44
N ARG A 293 -15.22 -15.41 -20.07
CA ARG A 293 -15.55 -16.86 -20.01
C ARG A 293 -15.18 -17.53 -18.69
N GLU A 294 -14.11 -17.08 -18.06
CA GLU A 294 -13.63 -17.61 -16.77
C GLU A 294 -13.32 -16.43 -15.86
N MET A 295 -14.06 -16.33 -14.75
CA MET A 295 -13.91 -15.27 -13.78
C MET A 295 -13.68 -15.89 -12.39
N PRO A 296 -12.58 -15.54 -11.69
CA PRO A 296 -12.28 -16.07 -10.37
C PRO A 296 -13.35 -15.78 -9.30
N VAL A 297 -14.07 -14.67 -9.45
CA VAL A 297 -15.08 -14.19 -8.49
C VAL A 297 -16.37 -13.79 -9.23
N PRO A 298 -17.25 -14.73 -9.57
CA PRO A 298 -18.51 -14.43 -10.24
C PRO A 298 -19.46 -13.58 -9.40
N GLU A 299 -19.27 -13.54 -8.08
CA GLU A 299 -20.03 -12.71 -7.15
C GLU A 299 -19.87 -11.20 -7.44
N VAL A 300 -18.81 -10.80 -8.14
CA VAL A 300 -18.59 -9.40 -8.53
C VAL A 300 -19.70 -8.85 -9.43
N LEU A 301 -20.38 -9.71 -10.20
CA LEU A 301 -21.54 -9.30 -11.01
C LEU A 301 -22.66 -8.73 -10.15
N ASN A 302 -22.80 -9.22 -8.91
CA ASN A 302 -23.82 -8.74 -7.98
C ASN A 302 -23.60 -7.28 -7.59
N VAL A 303 -22.37 -6.75 -7.64
CA VAL A 303 -22.11 -5.31 -7.46
C VAL A 303 -22.94 -4.50 -8.43
N PHE A 304 -22.93 -4.90 -9.70
CA PHE A 304 -23.64 -4.19 -10.77
C PHE A 304 -25.12 -4.47 -10.75
N TYR A 305 -25.55 -5.69 -10.47
CA TYR A 305 -26.97 -5.98 -10.32
C TYR A 305 -27.59 -5.21 -9.15
N ILE A 306 -26.85 -5.01 -8.05
CA ILE A 306 -27.26 -4.14 -6.93
C ILE A 306 -27.43 -2.69 -7.41
N ILE A 307 -26.42 -2.11 -8.07
CA ILE A 307 -26.46 -0.72 -8.58
C ILE A 307 -27.62 -0.52 -9.56
N LEU A 308 -27.85 -1.50 -10.44
CA LEU A 308 -28.84 -1.45 -11.50
C LEU A 308 -30.25 -1.87 -11.05
N LYS A 309 -30.39 -2.33 -9.80
CA LYS A 309 -31.64 -2.88 -9.22
C LYS A 309 -32.20 -4.04 -10.05
N ASN A 310 -31.33 -4.95 -10.48
CA ASN A 310 -31.69 -6.15 -11.24
C ASN A 310 -31.77 -7.37 -10.32
N ASP A 311 -32.83 -7.43 -9.51
CA ASP A 311 -32.98 -8.44 -8.46
C ASP A 311 -33.10 -9.86 -9.04
N SER A 312 -33.70 -10.04 -10.22
CA SER A 312 -33.81 -11.34 -10.90
C SER A 312 -32.44 -11.94 -11.26
N ALA A 313 -31.50 -11.10 -11.70
CA ALA A 313 -30.14 -11.57 -11.99
C ALA A 313 -29.35 -11.90 -10.72
N ILE A 314 -29.65 -11.24 -9.60
CA ILE A 314 -29.09 -11.59 -8.29
C ILE A 314 -29.61 -12.96 -7.87
N GLU A 315 -30.93 -13.20 -7.97
CA GLU A 315 -31.57 -14.49 -7.65
C GLU A 315 -30.95 -15.65 -8.43
N GLU A 316 -30.64 -15.45 -9.71
CA GLU A 316 -29.94 -16.45 -10.53
C GLU A 316 -28.51 -16.69 -10.06
N ASN A 317 -27.74 -15.62 -9.82
CA ASN A 317 -26.32 -15.73 -9.47
C ASN A 317 -26.09 -16.31 -8.07
N ILE A 318 -27.02 -16.13 -7.12
CA ILE A 318 -26.90 -16.64 -5.74
C ILE A 318 -27.36 -18.10 -5.58
N GLN A 319 -27.85 -18.76 -6.63
CA GLN A 319 -28.23 -20.19 -6.57
C GLN A 319 -27.03 -21.10 -6.26
N HIS A 320 -25.83 -20.64 -6.57
CA HIS A 320 -24.58 -21.36 -6.40
C HIS A 320 -23.60 -20.52 -5.59
N ILE A 321 -23.80 -20.44 -4.28
CA ILE A 321 -22.86 -19.77 -3.38
C ILE A 321 -21.64 -20.66 -3.16
N ASN A 322 -20.46 -20.09 -3.37
CA ASN A 322 -19.22 -20.65 -2.87
C ASN A 322 -19.12 -20.35 -1.36
N PRO A 323 -19.15 -21.35 -0.46
CA PRO A 323 -19.05 -21.10 0.98
C PRO A 323 -17.73 -20.42 1.36
N GLU A 324 -16.67 -20.56 0.56
CA GLU A 324 -15.40 -19.89 0.79
C GLU A 324 -15.49 -18.37 0.64
N HIS A 325 -16.47 -17.88 -0.12
CA HIS A 325 -16.69 -16.47 -0.43
C HIS A 325 -17.74 -15.80 0.48
N ALA A 326 -18.10 -16.41 1.62
CA ALA A 326 -19.07 -15.83 2.56
C ALA A 326 -18.74 -14.38 2.98
N ASP A 327 -17.46 -14.06 3.19
CA ASP A 327 -16.99 -12.70 3.46
C ASP A 327 -17.35 -11.71 2.32
N ILE A 328 -17.22 -12.14 1.07
CA ILE A 328 -17.54 -11.33 -0.12
C ILE A 328 -19.03 -11.03 -0.14
N HIS A 329 -19.87 -12.03 0.12
CA HIS A 329 -21.31 -11.85 0.18
C HIS A 329 -21.73 -10.90 1.32
N LEU A 330 -21.12 -11.00 2.50
CA LEU A 330 -21.36 -10.05 3.59
C LEU A 330 -20.95 -8.61 3.19
N GLY A 331 -19.87 -8.46 2.43
CA GLY A 331 -19.49 -7.20 1.80
C GLY A 331 -20.54 -6.68 0.81
N LEU A 332 -21.09 -7.56 -0.03
CA LEU A 332 -22.17 -7.23 -0.98
C LEU A 332 -23.47 -6.82 -0.28
N VAL A 333 -23.82 -7.42 0.86
CA VAL A 333 -24.99 -7.01 1.67
C VAL A 333 -24.81 -5.58 2.19
N LYS A 334 -23.65 -5.26 2.77
CA LYS A 334 -23.33 -3.90 3.22
C LYS A 334 -23.41 -2.91 2.07
N PHE A 335 -22.86 -3.27 0.92
CA PHE A 335 -22.93 -2.49 -0.31
C PHE A 335 -24.37 -2.29 -0.80
N ALA A 336 -25.21 -3.33 -0.76
CA ALA A 336 -26.62 -3.24 -1.11
C ALA A 336 -27.39 -2.26 -0.21
N TYR A 337 -27.15 -2.29 1.09
CA TYR A 337 -27.72 -1.30 2.02
C TYR A 337 -27.24 0.13 1.70
N ALA A 338 -25.94 0.33 1.44
CA ALA A 338 -25.41 1.63 1.03
C ALA A 338 -26.06 2.16 -0.25
N LYS A 339 -26.34 1.27 -1.22
CA LYS A 339 -27.08 1.57 -2.46
C LYS A 339 -28.60 1.60 -2.32
N GLN A 340 -29.14 1.52 -1.10
CA GLN A 340 -30.57 1.53 -0.82
C GLN A 340 -31.34 0.43 -1.60
N ASN A 341 -30.69 -0.72 -1.79
CA ASN A 341 -31.29 -1.91 -2.38
C ASN A 341 -31.48 -3.00 -1.31
N GLY A 342 -32.46 -2.78 -0.43
CA GLY A 342 -32.80 -3.73 0.65
C GLY A 342 -33.26 -5.09 0.14
N ARG A 343 -33.89 -5.16 -1.04
CA ARG A 343 -34.31 -6.43 -1.65
C ARG A 343 -33.11 -7.29 -2.03
N ALA A 344 -32.10 -6.70 -2.68
CA ALA A 344 -30.86 -7.41 -2.97
C ALA A 344 -30.15 -7.88 -1.70
N ALA A 345 -30.11 -7.04 -0.66
CA ALA A 345 -29.54 -7.41 0.63
C ALA A 345 -30.26 -8.63 1.25
N GLU A 346 -31.59 -8.62 1.25
CA GLU A 346 -32.42 -9.74 1.72
C GLU A 346 -32.15 -11.03 0.95
N LEU A 347 -32.13 -10.96 -0.38
CA LEU A 347 -31.87 -12.11 -1.25
C LEU A 347 -30.51 -12.74 -0.92
N ILE A 348 -29.45 -11.93 -0.82
CA ILE A 348 -28.10 -12.40 -0.51
C ILE A 348 -28.04 -12.97 0.91
N LEU A 349 -28.65 -12.31 1.90
CA LEU A 349 -28.67 -12.76 3.30
C LEU A 349 -29.36 -14.13 3.46
N ARG A 350 -30.52 -14.33 2.83
CA ARG A 350 -31.20 -15.63 2.86
C ARG A 350 -30.36 -16.72 2.19
N ALA A 351 -29.70 -16.40 1.09
CA ALA A 351 -28.89 -17.37 0.36
C ALA A 351 -27.61 -17.79 1.10
N ILE A 352 -26.94 -16.88 1.84
CA ILE A 352 -25.74 -17.23 2.61
C ILE A 352 -26.02 -17.89 3.95
N LEU A 353 -27.25 -17.80 4.47
CA LEU A 353 -27.64 -18.29 5.79
C LEU A 353 -27.19 -19.74 6.07
N PRO A 354 -27.36 -20.72 5.16
CA PRO A 354 -26.93 -22.10 5.37
C PRO A 354 -25.40 -22.28 5.49
N HIS A 355 -24.62 -21.28 5.09
CA HIS A 355 -23.16 -21.33 5.05
C HIS A 355 -22.50 -20.57 6.20
N LEU A 356 -23.26 -19.83 7.00
CA LEU A 356 -22.74 -18.97 8.07
C LEU A 356 -22.01 -19.75 9.16
N GLU A 357 -22.50 -20.93 9.55
CA GLU A 357 -21.86 -21.72 10.61
C GLU A 357 -20.43 -22.11 10.21
N ALA A 358 -20.26 -22.67 9.02
CA ALA A 358 -18.96 -23.05 8.47
C ALA A 358 -18.03 -21.84 8.28
N PHE A 359 -18.60 -20.66 7.97
CA PHE A 359 -17.85 -19.42 7.90
C PHE A 359 -17.35 -18.96 9.28
N ILE A 360 -18.24 -18.84 10.27
CA ILE A 360 -17.92 -18.37 11.62
C ILE A 360 -16.89 -19.27 12.30
N GLN A 361 -16.98 -20.59 12.08
CA GLN A 361 -16.01 -21.55 12.61
C GLN A 361 -14.59 -21.34 12.04
N ARG A 362 -14.45 -20.81 10.82
CA ARG A 362 -13.13 -20.49 10.22
C ARG A 362 -12.54 -19.18 10.75
N VAL A 363 -13.36 -18.26 11.24
CA VAL A 363 -12.89 -17.03 11.88
C VAL A 363 -12.09 -17.36 13.13
N LYS A 364 -10.96 -16.68 13.36
CA LYS A 364 -10.14 -16.84 14.57
C LYS A 364 -10.99 -16.49 15.80
N ASN A 365 -10.92 -17.31 16.85
CA ASN A 365 -11.74 -17.16 18.08
C ASN A 365 -11.80 -15.72 18.63
N VAL A 366 -10.67 -15.01 18.62
CA VAL A 366 -10.55 -13.63 19.12
C VAL A 366 -11.49 -12.65 18.41
N TYR A 367 -11.82 -12.89 17.14
CA TYR A 367 -12.66 -12.00 16.33
C TYR A 367 -14.09 -12.52 16.16
N ARG A 368 -14.42 -13.74 16.61
CA ARG A 368 -15.72 -14.37 16.34
C ARG A 368 -16.90 -13.56 16.88
N SER A 369 -16.84 -13.11 18.13
CA SER A 369 -17.94 -12.32 18.72
C SER A 369 -18.19 -11.01 17.97
N SER A 370 -17.13 -10.35 17.47
CA SER A 370 -17.27 -9.13 16.66
C SER A 370 -17.89 -9.41 15.29
N VAL A 371 -17.48 -10.51 14.66
CA VAL A 371 -18.07 -10.96 13.37
C VAL A 371 -19.53 -11.36 13.55
N VAL A 372 -19.86 -12.14 14.57
CA VAL A 372 -21.24 -12.53 14.91
C VAL A 372 -22.11 -11.29 15.13
N SER A 373 -21.63 -10.32 15.92
CA SER A 373 -22.36 -9.07 16.15
C SER A 373 -22.57 -8.27 14.86
N SER A 374 -21.59 -8.29 13.95
CA SER A 374 -21.68 -7.62 12.65
C SER A 374 -22.62 -8.34 11.68
N ILE A 375 -22.71 -9.67 11.75
CA ILE A 375 -23.65 -10.45 10.94
C ILE A 375 -25.06 -10.22 11.47
N TYR A 376 -25.26 -10.32 12.78
CA TYR A 376 -26.56 -10.12 13.40
C TYR A 376 -27.17 -8.76 13.04
N SER A 377 -26.40 -7.67 13.10
CA SER A 377 -26.90 -6.35 12.72
C SER A 377 -27.31 -6.24 11.25
N LEU A 378 -26.77 -7.08 10.36
CA LEU A 378 -27.24 -7.13 8.96
C LEU A 378 -28.59 -7.84 8.83
N TYR A 379 -28.84 -8.85 9.66
CA TYR A 379 -30.11 -9.60 9.69
C TYR A 379 -31.23 -8.87 10.43
N GLU A 380 -30.93 -7.95 11.35
CA GLU A 380 -31.95 -7.10 12.02
C GLU A 380 -32.81 -6.28 11.05
N HIS A 381 -32.37 -6.11 9.81
CA HIS A 381 -33.04 -5.32 8.78
C HIS A 381 -34.00 -6.15 7.90
N ILE A 382 -34.11 -7.47 8.14
CA ILE A 382 -34.97 -8.36 7.35
C ILE A 382 -35.89 -9.20 8.25
N ASP A 383 -37.09 -9.48 7.75
CA ASP A 383 -38.05 -10.35 8.43
C ASP A 383 -37.72 -11.82 8.15
N LEU A 384 -37.25 -12.55 9.16
CA LEU A 384 -36.94 -13.98 9.08
C LEU A 384 -38.15 -14.83 9.47
N SER A 385 -38.28 -16.00 8.85
CA SER A 385 -39.19 -17.04 9.34
C SER A 385 -38.61 -17.72 10.59
N GLU A 386 -39.46 -18.39 11.38
CA GLU A 386 -39.02 -19.11 12.58
C GLU A 386 -37.89 -20.10 12.28
N ASP A 387 -37.98 -20.83 11.17
CA ASP A 387 -36.95 -21.79 10.75
C ASP A 387 -35.62 -21.09 10.41
N GLU A 388 -35.67 -19.92 9.77
CA GLU A 388 -34.48 -19.13 9.44
C GLU A 388 -33.85 -18.48 10.67
N GLU A 389 -34.65 -18.00 11.62
CA GLU A 389 -34.16 -17.49 12.89
C GLU A 389 -33.43 -18.59 13.67
N ILE A 390 -34.04 -19.78 13.77
CA ILE A 390 -33.41 -20.94 14.42
C ILE A 390 -32.08 -21.27 13.74
N LEU A 391 -32.05 -21.29 12.41
CA LEU A 391 -30.82 -21.55 11.65
C LEU A 391 -29.75 -20.48 11.90
N LEU A 392 -30.12 -19.19 11.86
CA LEU A 392 -29.23 -18.07 12.12
C LEU A 392 -28.60 -18.20 13.52
N TYR A 393 -29.43 -18.39 14.54
CA TYR A 393 -28.96 -18.48 15.91
C TYR A 393 -28.14 -19.74 16.18
N SER A 394 -28.51 -20.86 15.57
CA SER A 394 -27.69 -22.08 15.64
C SER A 394 -26.30 -21.87 15.03
N SER A 395 -26.20 -21.06 13.96
CA SER A 395 -24.94 -20.79 13.27
C SER A 395 -23.95 -19.99 14.13
N PHE A 396 -24.44 -19.21 15.11
CA PHE A 396 -23.62 -18.40 16.02
C PHE A 396 -23.01 -19.22 17.16
N GLY A 397 -23.59 -20.38 17.49
CA GLY A 397 -23.10 -21.28 18.55
C GLY A 397 -22.90 -20.57 19.90
N LYS A 398 -21.77 -20.87 20.56
CA LYS A 398 -21.43 -20.30 21.88
C LYS A 398 -21.08 -18.81 21.84
N ASP A 399 -20.67 -18.33 20.67
CA ASP A 399 -20.20 -16.95 20.49
C ASP A 399 -21.38 -15.96 20.37
N GLY A 400 -22.60 -16.44 20.14
CA GLY A 400 -23.84 -15.66 20.15
C GLY A 400 -24.40 -15.34 21.56
N ILE A 401 -23.94 -16.03 22.61
CA ILE A 401 -24.50 -15.94 23.97
C ILE A 401 -24.39 -14.53 24.58
N HIS A 402 -23.39 -13.74 24.17
CA HIS A 402 -23.21 -12.37 24.65
C HIS A 402 -24.29 -11.38 24.18
N GLN A 403 -25.00 -11.65 23.09
CA GLN A 403 -26.07 -10.76 22.63
C GLN A 403 -27.40 -10.96 23.37
N TYR A 404 -27.55 -12.08 24.10
CA TYR A 404 -28.76 -12.40 24.87
C TYR A 404 -28.64 -12.05 26.37
N SER A 405 -27.56 -11.40 26.78
CA SER A 405 -27.29 -11.05 28.19
C SER A 405 -27.39 -9.54 28.49
N GLN A 406 -28.05 -8.76 27.61
CA GLN A 406 -28.42 -7.37 27.87
C GLN A 406 -29.93 -7.18 27.95
#